data_AF-A0A6B9YPV9-F1
#
_entry.id   AF-A0A6B9YPV9-F1
#
_cell.length_a   1.000
_cell.length_b   1.000
_cell.length_c   1.000
_cell.angle_alpha   90.00
_cell.angle_beta   90.00
_cell.angle_gamma   90.00
#
_symmetry.space_group_name_H-M   'P 1'
#
loop_
_entity.id
_entity.type
_entity.pdbx_description
1 polymer ?
#
loop_
_entity_poly.entity_id
_entity_poly.type
_entity_poly.pdbx_seq_one_letter_code
_entity_poly.pdbx_strand_id
1 'polypeptide(L)'
;MTNYSMTPISQPDPEIFALLEDLWKRHLPVTRERLDLLQQAVQMAVAGSLDETKRDEAQTVAHKLAGNLGMFGYREAGEIAGEIEHHFKTLVPSAANELSTYMQRLLASLDGHI
;
A
#
# COMPACT_ATOMS: atom_id res chain seq x y z
N MET A 1 -41.97 -30.08 0.53
CA MET A 1 -40.72 -29.55 -0.07
C MET A 1 -40.82 -28.04 -0.04
N THR A 2 -40.18 -27.41 0.95
CA THR A 2 -40.30 -25.96 1.17
C THR A 2 -39.10 -25.29 0.50
N ASN A 3 -39.36 -24.46 -0.51
CA ASN A 3 -38.34 -23.75 -1.27
C ASN A 3 -37.71 -22.65 -0.40
N TYR A 4 -36.40 -22.72 -0.22
CA TYR A 4 -35.60 -21.68 0.43
C TYR A 4 -35.30 -20.61 -0.63
N SER A 5 -36.01 -19.49 -0.58
CA SER A 5 -35.69 -18.32 -1.40
C SER A 5 -34.40 -17.71 -0.89
N MET A 6 -33.33 -17.85 -1.66
CA MET A 6 -32.04 -17.24 -1.40
C MET A 6 -32.17 -15.74 -1.73
N THR A 7 -32.30 -14.90 -0.70
CA THR A 7 -32.27 -13.45 -0.83
C THR A 7 -30.93 -13.06 -1.49
N PRO A 8 -30.94 -12.19 -2.52
CA PRO A 8 -29.70 -11.73 -3.11
C PRO A 8 -28.92 -10.93 -2.06
N ILE A 9 -27.61 -11.13 -2.00
CA ILE A 9 -26.70 -10.42 -1.11
C ILE A 9 -26.79 -8.93 -1.48
N SER A 10 -27.55 -8.16 -0.72
CA SER A 10 -27.80 -6.75 -0.98
C SER A 10 -26.49 -5.97 -0.96
N GLN A 11 -26.44 -4.96 -1.82
CA GLN A 11 -25.33 -4.02 -1.99
C GLN A 11 -24.79 -3.55 -0.62
N PRO A 12 -23.46 -3.40 -0.48
CA PRO A 12 -22.85 -2.96 0.78
C PRO A 12 -23.49 -1.66 1.29
N ASP A 13 -23.71 -1.61 2.61
CA ASP A 13 -24.47 -0.55 3.28
C ASP A 13 -23.79 0.83 3.09
N PRO A 14 -24.49 1.84 2.55
CA PRO A 14 -23.93 3.18 2.37
C PRO A 14 -23.39 3.81 3.66
N GLU A 15 -23.93 3.45 4.83
CA GLU A 15 -23.40 3.92 6.13
C GLU A 15 -22.02 3.33 6.44
N ILE A 16 -21.78 2.06 6.06
CA ILE A 16 -20.48 1.41 6.22
C ILE A 16 -19.44 2.08 5.33
N PHE A 17 -19.79 2.44 4.09
CA PHE A 17 -18.87 3.16 3.21
C PHE A 17 -18.50 4.54 3.72
N ALA A 18 -19.47 5.31 4.20
CA ALA A 18 -19.21 6.64 4.76
C ALA A 18 -18.27 6.56 5.98
N LEU A 19 -18.45 5.53 6.83
CA LEU A 19 -17.57 5.29 7.97
C LEU A 19 -16.14 4.91 7.52
N LEU A 20 -16.00 4.05 6.51
CA LEU A 20 -14.70 3.68 5.95
C LEU A 20 -13.98 4.87 5.33
N GLU A 21 -14.70 5.76 4.64
CA GLU A 21 -14.15 6.99 4.07
C GLU A 21 -13.67 7.96 5.16
N ASP A 22 -14.42 8.12 6.24
CA ASP A 22 -14.01 8.95 7.38
C ASP A 22 -12.78 8.37 8.10
N LEU A 23 -12.76 7.06 8.33
CA LEU A 23 -11.59 6.36 8.88
C LEU A 23 -10.37 6.50 7.97
N TRP A 24 -10.55 6.42 6.66
CA TRP A 24 -9.48 6.66 5.69
C TRP A 24 -8.91 8.07 5.83
N LYS A 25 -9.75 9.11 5.87
CA LYS A 25 -9.33 10.51 6.04
C LYS A 25 -8.50 10.71 7.31
N ARG A 26 -8.87 10.04 8.40
CA ARG A 26 -8.10 10.07 9.67
C ARG A 26 -6.77 9.33 9.56
N HIS A 27 -6.69 8.32 8.71
CA HIS A 27 -5.48 7.52 8.48
C HIS A 27 -4.53 8.17 7.44
N LEU A 28 -5.02 9.11 6.61
CA LEU A 28 -4.22 9.78 5.57
C LEU A 28 -2.89 10.36 6.06
N PRO A 29 -2.79 11.08 7.19
CA PRO A 29 -1.51 11.64 7.64
C PRO A 29 -0.45 10.55 7.86
N VAL A 30 -0.84 9.45 8.50
CA VAL A 30 0.06 8.31 8.77
C VAL A 30 0.39 7.56 7.48
N THR A 31 -0.56 7.46 6.55
CA THR A 31 -0.28 6.87 5.22
C THR A 31 0.73 7.71 4.46
N ARG A 32 0.59 9.04 4.44
CA ARG A 32 1.53 9.96 3.78
C ARG A 32 2.93 9.86 4.37
N GLU A 33 3.06 9.88 5.69
CA GLU A 33 4.35 9.70 6.37
C GLU A 33 5.04 8.38 5.97
N ARG A 34 4.27 7.28 5.88
CA ARG A 34 4.80 5.99 5.42
C ARG A 34 5.22 6.02 3.95
N LEU A 35 4.47 6.70 3.08
CA LEU A 35 4.85 6.88 1.69
C LEU A 35 6.15 7.69 1.56
N ASP A 36 6.33 8.73 2.37
CA ASP A 36 7.55 9.54 2.40
C ASP A 36 8.76 8.73 2.86
N LEU A 37 8.61 7.93 3.92
CA LEU A 37 9.67 7.04 4.41
C LEU A 37 10.04 5.99 3.36
N LEU A 38 9.03 5.40 2.70
CA LEU A 38 9.25 4.41 1.66
C LEU A 38 9.95 5.03 0.44
N GLN A 39 9.56 6.23 0.04
CA GLN A 39 10.19 6.97 -1.05
C GLN A 39 11.66 7.28 -0.75
N GLN A 40 11.97 7.70 0.47
CA GLN A 40 13.34 7.96 0.90
C GLN A 40 14.20 6.69 0.83
N ALA A 41 13.69 5.55 1.29
CA ALA A 41 14.40 4.28 1.20
C ALA A 41 14.67 3.86 -0.25
N VAL A 42 13.71 4.08 -1.16
CA VAL A 42 13.89 3.84 -2.60
C VAL A 42 14.97 4.75 -3.19
N GLN A 43 14.98 6.03 -2.85
CA GLN A 43 16.03 6.96 -3.29
C GLN A 43 17.41 6.54 -2.79
N MET A 44 17.50 6.08 -1.54
CA MET A 44 18.73 5.54 -0.97
C MET A 44 19.18 4.25 -1.67
N ALA A 45 18.26 3.37 -2.06
CA ALA A 45 18.57 2.17 -2.82
C ALA A 45 19.18 2.52 -4.19
N VAL A 46 18.57 3.48 -4.90
CA VAL A 46 19.06 3.99 -6.19
C VAL A 46 20.43 4.66 -6.06
N ALA A 47 20.64 5.41 -4.97
CA ALA A 47 21.92 6.06 -4.67
C ALA A 47 23.01 5.09 -4.15
N GLY A 48 22.67 3.80 -3.93
CA GLY A 48 23.60 2.82 -3.36
C GLY A 48 23.99 3.09 -1.90
N SER A 49 23.20 3.88 -1.17
CA SER A 49 23.46 4.27 0.23
C SER A 49 22.53 3.60 1.24
N LEU A 50 21.63 2.72 0.78
CA LEU A 50 20.71 1.99 1.64
C LEU A 50 21.45 0.94 2.49
N ASP A 51 21.42 1.13 3.81
CA ASP A 51 21.90 0.15 4.78
C ASP A 51 20.83 -0.89 5.15
N GLU A 52 21.23 -1.95 5.85
CA GLU A 52 20.36 -3.07 6.22
C GLU A 52 19.24 -2.63 7.18
N THR A 53 19.52 -1.72 8.12
CA THR A 53 18.52 -1.19 9.05
C THR A 53 17.40 -0.45 8.32
N LYS A 54 17.77 0.43 7.38
CA LYS A 54 16.80 1.17 6.56
C LYS A 54 16.07 0.28 5.57
N ARG A 55 16.71 -0.78 5.07
CA ARG A 55 16.05 -1.80 4.26
C ARG A 55 14.95 -2.50 5.07
N ASP A 56 15.24 -2.95 6.28
CA ASP A 56 14.28 -3.63 7.15
C ASP A 56 13.12 -2.72 7.56
N GLU A 57 13.43 -1.44 7.82
CA GLU A 57 12.42 -0.41 8.07
C GLU A 57 11.52 -0.22 6.84
N ALA A 58 12.10 -0.06 5.65
CA ALA A 58 11.36 0.09 4.41
C ALA A 58 10.47 -1.12 4.10
N GLN A 59 10.97 -2.34 4.34
CA GLN A 59 10.17 -3.56 4.23
C GLN A 59 8.97 -3.52 5.18
N THR A 60 9.18 -3.16 6.44
CA THR A 60 8.10 -3.08 7.44
C THR A 60 7.06 -2.02 7.08
N VAL A 61 7.51 -0.87 6.56
CA VAL A 61 6.65 0.22 6.09
C VAL A 61 5.83 -0.23 4.88
N ALA A 62 6.45 -0.87 3.90
CA ALA A 62 5.78 -1.41 2.72
C ALA A 62 4.72 -2.46 3.10
N HIS A 63 5.02 -3.37 4.02
CA HIS A 63 4.09 -4.36 4.53
C HIS A 63 2.84 -3.71 5.16
N LYS A 64 3.04 -2.71 6.03
CA LYS A 64 1.94 -1.97 6.66
C LYS A 64 1.11 -1.20 5.65
N LEU A 65 1.75 -0.62 4.62
CA LEU A 65 1.05 0.05 3.53
C LEU A 65 0.20 -0.95 2.74
N ALA A 66 0.75 -2.10 2.35
CA ALA A 66 0.03 -3.13 1.61
C ALA A 66 -1.24 -3.57 2.34
N GLY A 67 -1.13 -3.88 3.64
CA GLY A 67 -2.27 -4.26 4.48
C GLY A 67 -3.32 -3.15 4.61
N ASN A 68 -2.89 -1.92 4.91
CA ASN A 68 -3.81 -0.81 5.14
C ASN A 68 -4.53 -0.40 3.84
N LEU A 69 -3.80 -0.28 2.73
CA LEU A 69 -4.37 0.08 1.43
C LEU A 69 -5.38 -0.98 0.97
N GLY A 70 -5.08 -2.26 1.16
CA GLY A 70 -6.03 -3.34 0.90
C GLY A 70 -7.30 -3.25 1.77
N MET A 71 -7.15 -2.93 3.06
CA MET A 71 -8.28 -2.77 3.98
C MET A 71 -9.21 -1.62 3.59
N PHE A 72 -8.68 -0.50 3.08
CA PHE A 72 -9.46 0.66 2.65
C PHE A 72 -9.95 0.58 1.20
N GLY A 73 -9.75 -0.55 0.51
CA GLY A 73 -10.25 -0.78 -0.86
C GLY A 73 -9.30 -0.32 -1.97
N TYR A 74 -8.11 0.20 -1.64
CA TYR A 74 -7.07 0.56 -2.60
C TYR A 74 -6.23 -0.67 -2.98
N ARG A 75 -6.90 -1.68 -3.55
CA ARG A 75 -6.30 -2.99 -3.84
C ARG A 75 -5.05 -2.90 -4.70
N GLU A 76 -5.10 -2.14 -5.80
CA GLU A 76 -3.95 -1.97 -6.71
C GLU A 76 -2.75 -1.35 -5.98
N ALA A 77 -2.98 -0.28 -5.20
CA ALA A 77 -1.94 0.36 -4.41
C ALA A 77 -1.36 -0.61 -3.34
N GLY A 78 -2.23 -1.43 -2.73
CA GLY A 78 -1.81 -2.46 -1.79
C GLY A 78 -0.94 -3.55 -2.43
N GLU A 79 -1.30 -4.01 -3.62
CA GLU A 79 -0.52 -4.98 -4.40
C GLU A 79 0.85 -4.40 -4.79
N ILE A 80 0.90 -3.16 -5.27
CA ILE A 80 2.18 -2.48 -5.60
C ILE A 80 3.06 -2.32 -4.36
N ALA A 81 2.49 -1.94 -3.20
CA ALA A 81 3.23 -1.86 -1.95
C ALA A 81 3.80 -3.23 -1.52
N GLY A 82 3.08 -4.31 -1.78
CA GLY A 82 3.55 -5.69 -1.56
C GLY A 82 4.71 -6.08 -2.47
N GLU A 83 4.71 -5.65 -3.74
CA GLU A 83 5.86 -5.84 -4.62
C GLU A 83 7.09 -5.09 -4.10
N ILE A 84 6.93 -3.84 -3.63
CA ILE A 84 8.01 -3.07 -3.01
C ILE A 84 8.56 -3.79 -1.77
N GLU A 85 7.69 -4.35 -0.91
CA GLU A 85 8.09 -5.17 0.25
C GLU A 85 8.97 -6.35 -0.20
N HIS A 86 8.52 -7.10 -1.21
CA HIS A 86 9.24 -8.25 -1.74
C HIS A 86 10.62 -7.86 -2.29
N HIS A 87 10.67 -6.75 -3.02
CA HIS A 87 11.92 -6.21 -3.54
C HIS A 87 12.87 -5.84 -2.42
N PHE A 88 12.45 -5.14 -1.35
CA PHE A 88 13.33 -4.85 -0.21
C PHE A 88 13.83 -6.12 0.50
N LYS A 89 12.96 -7.12 0.67
CA LYS A 89 13.33 -8.40 1.31
C LYS A 89 14.39 -9.18 0.53
N THR A 90 14.30 -9.15 -0.79
CA THR A 90 15.18 -9.91 -1.70
C THR A 90 16.28 -9.05 -2.32
N LEU A 91 16.40 -7.78 -1.91
CA LEU A 91 17.01 -6.73 -2.71
C LEU A 91 18.42 -7.11 -3.15
N VAL A 92 18.55 -7.24 -4.47
CA VAL A 92 19.79 -7.35 -5.22
C VAL A 92 20.12 -5.95 -5.75
N PRO A 93 21.37 -5.46 -5.75
CA PRO A 93 21.70 -4.09 -6.17
C PRO A 93 21.15 -3.68 -7.56
N SER A 94 20.92 -4.63 -8.45
CA SER A 94 20.33 -4.40 -9.79
C SER A 94 18.84 -4.04 -9.77
N ALA A 95 18.11 -4.31 -8.69
CA ALA A 95 16.66 -4.08 -8.59
C ALA A 95 16.27 -2.66 -8.11
N ALA A 96 17.25 -1.79 -7.83
CA ALA A 96 16.99 -0.44 -7.31
C ALA A 96 16.18 0.44 -8.29
N ASN A 97 16.40 0.30 -9.60
CA ASN A 97 15.62 1.03 -10.61
C ASN A 97 14.18 0.51 -10.74
N GLU A 98 13.97 -0.80 -10.53
CA GLU A 98 12.63 -1.39 -10.49
C GLU A 98 11.84 -0.86 -9.29
N LEU A 99 12.48 -0.78 -8.11
CA LEU A 99 11.90 -0.16 -6.92
C LEU A 99 11.42 1.27 -7.17
N SER A 100 12.20 2.08 -7.89
CA SER A 100 11.78 3.44 -8.27
C SER A 100 10.55 3.44 -9.15
N THR A 101 10.46 2.50 -10.10
CA THR A 101 9.30 2.33 -10.98
C THR A 101 8.05 1.92 -10.19
N TYR A 102 8.17 0.97 -9.27
CA TYR A 102 7.04 0.59 -8.40
C TYR A 102 6.61 1.73 -7.49
N MET A 103 7.55 2.51 -6.93
CA MET A 103 7.22 3.68 -6.11
C MET A 103 6.44 4.73 -6.90
N GLN A 104 6.83 5.02 -8.14
CA GLN A 104 6.08 5.95 -9.01
C GLN A 104 4.66 5.44 -9.30
N ARG A 105 4.50 4.15 -9.57
CA ARG A 105 3.19 3.52 -9.79
C ARG A 105 2.31 3.57 -8.54
N LEU A 106 2.90 3.37 -7.36
CA LEU A 106 2.19 3.47 -6.08
C LEU A 106 1.64 4.87 -5.84
N LEU A 107 2.44 5.91 -6.11
CA LEU A 107 1.99 7.29 -5.95
C LEU A 107 0.90 7.63 -6.98
N ALA A 108 1.05 7.18 -8.23
CA ALA A 108 0.07 7.41 -9.29
C ALA A 108 -1.27 6.72 -9.00
N SER A 109 -1.29 5.52 -8.42
CA SER A 109 -2.53 4.83 -8.08
C SER A 109 -3.28 5.43 -6.88
N LEU A 110 -2.61 6.29 -6.12
CA LEU A 110 -3.18 7.03 -5.00
C LEU A 110 -3.48 8.50 -5.34
N ASP A 111 -3.11 8.98 -6.54
CA ASP A 111 -3.33 10.36 -6.94
C ASP A 111 -4.83 10.71 -6.89
N GLY A 112 -5.16 11.83 -6.21
CA GLY A 112 -6.54 12.23 -5.93
C GLY A 112 -7.20 11.56 -4.70
N HIS A 113 -6.54 10.61 -4.05
CA HIS A 113 -7.04 9.93 -2.84
C HIS A 113 -6.21 10.19 -1.59
N ILE A 114 -4.97 10.65 -1.75
CA ILE A 114 -4.06 10.98 -0.65
C ILE A 114 -3.86 12.46 -0.45
#